data_AF-A0A1G1WZH2-F1
#
_entry.id   AF-A0A1G1WZH2-F1
#
_cell.length_a   1.000
_cell.length_b   1.000
_cell.length_c   1.000
_cell.angle_alpha   90.00
_cell.angle_beta   90.00
_cell.angle_gamma   90.00
#
_symmetry.space_group_name_H-M   'P 1'
#
loop_
_entity.id
_entity.type
_entity.pdbx_description
1 polymer ?
#
loop_
_entity_poly.entity_id
_entity_poly.type
_entity_poly.pdbx_seq_one_letter_code
_entity_poly.pdbx_strand_id
1 'polypeptide(L)'
;MPKQKQYPFDVDQSVRIEELNRDTTIGIGNKSCQYSFRVSRKTKRFFNEYFRKHGQPRYCAPIVFSAVVIVALRKTKENITSIVIDTEYTGYEKLIHVAVSNAFPEAVIDIRRIGKLSPAHQAAYGAHLGKKKNVSVLHRNEIEKVVLMIRKQKDGWRTASPGMNQDSQAQNQPVKKKYTKKRRKSK
;
A
#
# COMPACT_ATOMS: atom_id res chain seq x y z
N MET A 1 26.08 8.04 -29.63
CA MET A 1 24.93 8.76 -29.01
C MET A 1 25.17 8.83 -27.51
N PRO A 2 25.29 10.00 -26.87
CA PRO A 2 25.40 10.06 -25.41
C PRO A 2 24.09 9.55 -24.79
N LYS A 3 24.18 8.61 -23.84
CA LYS A 3 23.01 8.17 -23.05
C LYS A 3 22.46 9.39 -22.30
N GLN A 4 21.25 9.80 -22.63
CA GLN A 4 20.52 10.78 -21.82
C GLN A 4 20.48 10.28 -20.38
N LYS A 5 20.87 11.15 -19.44
CA LYS A 5 20.87 10.82 -18.01
C LYS A 5 19.42 10.68 -17.54
N GLN A 6 18.92 9.45 -17.50
CA GLN A 6 17.62 9.15 -16.92
C GLN A 6 17.73 9.33 -15.40
N TYR A 7 16.97 10.28 -14.87
CA TYR A 7 16.84 10.48 -13.43
C TYR A 7 15.79 9.50 -12.89
N PRO A 8 16.04 8.87 -11.73
CA PRO A 8 15.02 8.04 -11.11
C PRO A 8 13.77 8.86 -10.84
N PHE A 9 12.61 8.21 -10.95
CA PHE A 9 11.36 8.78 -10.50
C PHE A 9 11.23 8.54 -9.00
N ASP A 10 11.25 9.63 -8.25
CA ASP A 10 10.95 9.60 -6.82
C ASP A 10 9.43 9.49 -6.63
N VAL A 11 9.03 8.77 -5.58
CA VAL A 11 7.64 8.59 -5.17
C VAL A 11 7.54 8.92 -3.69
N ASP A 12 6.65 9.86 -3.35
CA ASP A 12 6.41 10.32 -1.99
C ASP A 12 4.89 10.45 -1.75
N GLN A 13 4.45 10.44 -0.49
CA GLN A 13 3.06 10.69 -0.12
C GLN A 13 2.93 11.87 0.85
N SER A 14 1.73 12.45 0.88
CA SER A 14 1.32 13.36 1.94
C SER A 14 -0.04 12.90 2.46
N VAL A 15 -0.14 12.82 3.78
CA VAL A 15 -1.20 12.13 4.55
C VAL A 15 -1.17 10.62 4.31
N ARG A 16 -0.94 9.83 5.36
CA ARG A 16 -0.83 8.37 5.27
C ARG A 16 -2.18 7.71 4.96
N ILE A 17 -2.13 6.45 4.53
CA ILE A 17 -3.34 5.72 4.11
C ILE A 17 -4.31 5.50 5.30
N GLU A 18 -3.77 5.24 6.48
CA GLU A 18 -4.49 5.04 7.74
C GLU A 18 -5.05 6.33 8.35
N GLU A 19 -4.66 7.51 7.86
CA GLU A 19 -5.24 8.79 8.27
C GLU A 19 -6.59 9.04 7.56
N LEU A 20 -7.66 8.44 8.07
CA LEU A 20 -8.96 8.30 7.39
C LEU A 20 -9.80 9.60 7.31
N ASN A 21 -9.38 10.68 7.94
CA ASN A 21 -10.11 11.96 7.97
C ASN A 21 -9.78 12.89 6.80
N ARG A 22 -8.68 12.63 6.09
CA ARG A 22 -8.16 13.46 4.99
C ARG A 22 -7.91 12.61 3.74
N ASP A 23 -7.87 13.25 2.58
CA ASP A 23 -7.41 12.60 1.34
C ASP A 23 -5.90 12.38 1.42
N THR A 24 -5.40 11.33 0.75
CA THR A 24 -3.96 11.12 0.55
C THR A 24 -3.56 11.63 -0.82
N THR A 25 -2.41 12.29 -0.90
CA THR A 25 -1.81 12.70 -2.17
C THR A 25 -0.51 11.96 -2.41
N ILE A 26 -0.33 11.43 -3.61
CA ILE A 26 0.91 10.82 -4.08
C ILE A 26 1.59 11.77 -5.03
N GLY A 27 2.84 12.07 -4.75
CA GLY A 27 3.73 12.79 -5.65
C GLY A 27 4.63 11.80 -6.36
N ILE A 28 4.75 11.95 -7.68
CA ILE A 28 5.74 11.24 -8.49
C ILE A 28 6.52 12.31 -9.23
N GLY A 29 7.84 12.23 -9.26
CA GLY A 29 8.59 13.17 -10.07
C GLY A 29 10.07 12.91 -10.11
N ASN A 30 10.71 13.56 -11.07
CA ASN A 30 12.15 13.64 -11.19
C ASN A 30 12.52 15.09 -11.51
N LYS A 31 13.73 15.33 -12.02
CA LYS A 31 14.17 16.69 -12.36
C LYS A 31 13.40 17.34 -13.53
N SER A 32 12.71 16.55 -14.34
CA SER A 32 12.06 16.99 -15.58
C SER A 32 10.55 17.12 -15.45
N CYS A 33 9.89 16.25 -14.69
CA CYS A 33 8.43 16.25 -14.55
C CYS A 33 7.96 15.93 -13.13
N GLN A 34 6.76 16.40 -12.81
CA GLN A 34 6.06 16.17 -11.55
C GLN A 34 4.60 15.83 -11.81
N TYR A 35 4.11 14.82 -11.11
CA TYR A 35 2.73 14.33 -11.15
C TYR A 35 2.17 14.28 -9.74
N SER A 36 0.88 14.61 -9.62
CA SER A 36 0.17 14.57 -8.36
C SER A 36 -1.12 13.78 -8.51
N PHE A 37 -1.30 12.81 -7.64
CA PHE A 37 -2.46 11.94 -7.63
C PHE A 37 -3.17 12.00 -6.29
N ARG A 38 -4.50 11.88 -6.28
CA ARG A 38 -5.30 11.93 -5.06
C ARG A 38 -6.10 10.66 -4.83
N VAL A 39 -6.02 10.15 -3.61
CA VAL A 39 -6.84 9.05 -3.09
C VAL A 39 -7.82 9.63 -2.07
N SER A 40 -9.11 9.51 -2.36
CA SER A 40 -10.13 10.08 -1.47
C SER A 40 -10.18 9.38 -0.11
N ARG A 41 -10.51 10.12 0.94
CA ARG A 41 -10.80 9.58 2.28
C ARG A 41 -11.87 8.49 2.26
N LYS A 42 -12.85 8.57 1.35
CA LYS A 42 -13.89 7.54 1.15
C LYS A 42 -13.27 6.23 0.68
N THR A 43 -12.35 6.30 -0.30
CA THR A 43 -11.57 5.15 -0.79
C THR A 43 -10.73 4.53 0.33
N LYS A 44 -10.07 5.35 1.16
CA LYS A 44 -9.25 4.85 2.28
C LYS A 44 -10.09 4.13 3.34
N ARG A 45 -11.23 4.70 3.71
CA ARG A 45 -12.19 4.07 4.65
C ARG A 45 -12.70 2.74 4.12
N PHE A 46 -13.02 2.66 2.84
CA PHE A 46 -13.44 1.42 2.20
C PHE A 46 -12.38 0.31 2.37
N PHE A 47 -11.11 0.58 2.04
CA PHE A 47 -10.06 -0.42 2.19
C PHE A 47 -9.80 -0.76 3.65
N ASN A 48 -9.81 0.22 4.55
CA ASN A 48 -9.64 -0.02 5.98
C ASN A 48 -10.72 -0.98 6.50
N GLU A 49 -11.99 -0.76 6.14
CA GLU A 49 -13.08 -1.68 6.49
C GLU A 49 -12.93 -3.04 5.83
N TYR A 50 -12.55 -3.10 4.55
CA TYR A 50 -12.32 -4.34 3.83
C TYR A 50 -11.27 -5.20 4.53
N PHE A 51 -10.09 -4.66 4.83
CA PHE A 51 -9.02 -5.40 5.51
C PHE A 51 -9.39 -5.78 6.95
N ARG A 52 -10.13 -4.93 7.67
CA ARG A 52 -10.66 -5.24 9.01
C ARG A 52 -11.62 -6.43 8.98
N LYS A 53 -12.57 -6.45 8.04
CA LYS A 53 -13.54 -7.55 7.87
C LYS A 53 -12.87 -8.88 7.51
N HIS A 54 -11.70 -8.84 6.89
CA HIS A 54 -10.92 -10.04 6.54
C HIS A 54 -9.83 -10.38 7.56
N GLY A 55 -9.86 -9.80 8.77
CA GLY A 55 -8.92 -10.13 9.85
C GLY A 55 -7.46 -9.75 9.57
N GLN A 56 -7.22 -8.81 8.65
CA GLN A 56 -5.87 -8.42 8.21
C GLN A 56 -5.62 -6.89 8.28
N PRO A 57 -6.05 -6.18 9.35
CA PRO A 57 -5.97 -4.71 9.41
C PRO A 57 -4.55 -4.16 9.23
N ARG A 58 -3.53 -4.84 9.79
CA ARG A 58 -2.12 -4.43 9.69
C ARG A 58 -1.58 -4.35 8.26
N TYR A 59 -2.19 -5.07 7.32
CA TYR A 59 -1.75 -5.09 5.92
C TYR A 59 -2.47 -4.05 5.06
N CYS A 60 -3.47 -3.36 5.59
CA CYS A 60 -4.26 -2.39 4.83
C CYS A 60 -3.37 -1.29 4.23
N ALA A 61 -2.72 -0.51 5.10
CA ALA A 61 -1.93 0.64 4.67
C ALA A 61 -0.80 0.29 3.68
N PRO A 62 0.09 -0.68 3.95
CA PRO A 62 1.19 -0.99 3.02
C PRO A 62 0.73 -1.59 1.67
N ILE A 63 -0.33 -2.42 1.65
CA ILE A 63 -0.85 -2.97 0.39
C ILE A 63 -1.57 -1.89 -0.43
N VAL A 64 -2.41 -1.08 0.22
CA VAL A 64 -3.13 -0.01 -0.46
C VAL A 64 -2.15 1.05 -0.97
N PHE A 65 -1.12 1.40 -0.19
CA PHE A 65 -0.05 2.28 -0.65
C PHE A 65 0.64 1.72 -1.89
N SER A 66 1.07 0.45 -1.86
CA SER A 66 1.69 -0.22 -3.02
C SER A 66 0.79 -0.16 -4.25
N ALA A 67 -0.50 -0.49 -4.08
CA ALA A 67 -1.47 -0.44 -5.17
C ALA A 67 -1.65 0.96 -5.74
N VAL A 68 -1.71 1.96 -4.86
CA VAL A 68 -1.84 3.37 -5.22
C VAL A 68 -0.61 3.86 -5.99
N VAL A 69 0.60 3.51 -5.55
CA VAL A 69 1.86 3.81 -6.27
C VAL A 69 1.84 3.19 -7.66
N ILE A 70 1.46 1.91 -7.79
CA ILE A 70 1.39 1.23 -9.09
C ILE A 70 0.41 1.92 -10.04
N VAL A 71 -0.80 2.26 -9.57
CA VAL A 71 -1.80 2.95 -10.39
C VAL A 71 -1.32 4.34 -10.78
N ALA A 72 -0.70 5.07 -9.85
CA ALA A 72 -0.15 6.40 -10.09
C ALA A 72 0.96 6.37 -11.16
N LEU A 73 1.96 5.49 -11.01
CA LEU A 73 3.05 5.32 -11.96
C LEU A 73 2.52 5.00 -13.37
N ARG A 74 1.55 4.07 -13.50
CA ARG A 74 0.92 3.74 -14.79
C ARG A 74 0.22 4.93 -15.44
N LYS A 75 -0.36 5.84 -14.65
CA LYS A 75 -1.04 7.03 -15.17
C LYS A 75 -0.10 8.13 -15.65
N THR A 76 1.17 8.13 -15.23
CA THR A 76 2.16 9.08 -15.74
C THR A 76 2.42 8.90 -17.25
N LYS A 77 2.24 7.67 -17.76
CA LYS A 77 2.58 7.25 -19.13
C LYS A 77 4.07 7.45 -19.50
N GLU A 78 4.92 7.63 -18.50
CA GLU A 78 6.37 7.77 -18.67
C GLU A 78 7.03 6.40 -18.87
N ASN A 79 8.15 6.37 -19.61
CA ASN A 79 9.00 5.19 -19.66
C ASN A 79 9.91 5.16 -18.43
N ILE A 80 9.46 4.47 -17.38
CA ILE A 80 10.11 4.47 -16.07
C ILE A 80 11.05 3.27 -15.96
N THR A 81 12.36 3.55 -15.92
CA THR A 81 13.43 2.54 -15.79
C THR A 81 14.01 2.47 -14.37
N SER A 82 13.77 3.48 -13.54
CA SER A 82 14.20 3.50 -12.14
C SER A 82 13.21 4.27 -11.28
N ILE A 83 12.85 3.67 -10.14
CA ILE A 83 11.89 4.20 -9.17
C ILE A 83 12.55 4.20 -7.81
N VAL A 84 12.43 5.32 -7.09
CA VAL A 84 12.80 5.42 -5.67
C VAL A 84 11.52 5.73 -4.91
N ILE A 85 11.20 4.94 -3.90
CA ILE A 85 10.00 5.12 -3.07
C ILE A 85 10.42 5.57 -1.67
N ASP A 86 9.80 6.64 -1.15
CA ASP A 86 10.10 7.10 0.20
C ASP A 86 9.75 6.05 1.26
N THR A 87 10.52 6.03 2.33
CA THR A 87 10.35 5.05 3.41
C THR A 87 9.17 5.43 4.30
N GLU A 88 7.97 5.05 3.87
CA GLU A 88 6.71 5.42 4.52
C GLU A 88 6.18 4.40 5.54
N TYR A 89 6.34 3.11 5.25
CA TYR A 89 5.79 2.02 6.07
C TYR A 89 6.90 1.10 6.56
N THR A 90 7.54 1.48 7.65
CA THR A 90 8.66 0.74 8.26
C THR A 90 8.29 -0.72 8.56
N GLY A 91 9.13 -1.66 8.12
CA GLY A 91 8.93 -3.11 8.25
C GLY A 91 8.10 -3.75 7.14
N TYR A 92 7.64 -2.98 6.15
CA TYR A 92 6.90 -3.45 4.98
C TYR A 92 7.61 -3.17 3.65
N GLU A 93 8.88 -2.77 3.69
CA GLU A 93 9.70 -2.42 2.52
C GLU A 93 9.75 -3.58 1.53
N LYS A 94 10.00 -4.81 2.01
CA LYS A 94 10.01 -6.01 1.15
C LYS A 94 8.66 -6.23 0.45
N LEU A 95 7.54 -6.00 1.15
CA LEU A 95 6.21 -6.14 0.57
C LEU A 95 6.00 -5.11 -0.53
N ILE A 96 6.32 -3.85 -0.25
CA ILE A 96 6.17 -2.74 -1.20
C ILE A 96 7.07 -2.97 -2.42
N HIS A 97 8.34 -3.32 -2.18
CA HIS A 97 9.33 -3.59 -3.22
C HIS A 97 8.83 -4.69 -4.16
N VAL A 98 8.42 -5.85 -3.64
CA VAL A 98 7.96 -6.95 -4.49
C VAL A 98 6.68 -6.59 -5.25
N ALA A 99 5.72 -5.92 -4.59
CA ALA A 99 4.48 -5.50 -5.25
C ALA A 99 4.75 -4.57 -6.44
N VAL A 100 5.63 -3.59 -6.27
CA VAL A 100 5.98 -2.63 -7.33
C VAL A 100 6.86 -3.28 -8.40
N SER A 101 7.85 -4.09 -8.02
CA SER A 101 8.73 -4.80 -8.97
C SER A 101 7.92 -5.73 -9.88
N ASN A 102 6.94 -6.46 -9.33
CA ASN A 102 6.05 -7.31 -10.14
C ASN A 102 5.23 -6.51 -11.15
N ALA A 103 4.92 -5.23 -10.87
CA ALA A 103 4.17 -4.37 -11.77
C ALA A 103 5.05 -3.64 -12.79
N PHE A 104 6.35 -3.52 -12.51
CA PHE A 104 7.37 -2.84 -13.32
C PHE A 104 8.66 -3.70 -13.37
N PRO A 105 8.63 -4.86 -14.05
CA PRO A 105 9.74 -5.83 -14.00
C PRO A 105 11.05 -5.30 -14.59
N GLU A 106 10.97 -4.36 -15.53
CA GLU A 106 12.13 -3.75 -16.17
C GLU A 106 12.70 -2.54 -15.39
N ALA A 107 12.02 -2.12 -14.32
CA ALA A 107 12.44 -0.95 -13.54
C ALA A 107 13.27 -1.38 -12.33
N VAL A 108 14.36 -0.66 -12.08
CA VAL A 108 15.12 -0.78 -10.83
C VAL A 108 14.38 -0.06 -9.72
N ILE A 109 13.98 -0.79 -8.68
CA ILE A 109 13.24 -0.24 -7.53
C ILE A 109 14.16 -0.09 -6.32
N ASP A 110 14.15 1.08 -5.71
CA ASP A 110 14.84 1.37 -4.46
C ASP A 110 13.85 1.94 -3.44
N ILE A 111 14.04 1.64 -2.15
CA ILE A 111 13.25 2.18 -1.05
C ILE A 111 14.19 2.82 -0.05
N ARG A 112 14.15 4.16 0.02
CA ARG A 112 15.01 4.95 0.90
C ARG A 112 14.38 6.32 1.15
N ARG A 113 14.93 7.06 2.11
CA ARG A 113 14.47 8.43 2.40
C ARG A 113 14.73 9.37 1.21
N ILE A 114 13.67 9.97 0.68
CA ILE A 114 13.68 10.95 -0.40
C ILE A 114 13.35 12.31 0.22
N GLY A 115 14.38 13.05 0.64
CA GLY A 115 14.20 14.25 1.47
C GLY A 115 13.23 15.32 0.92
N LYS A 116 12.84 16.27 1.77
CA LYS A 116 11.80 17.29 1.53
C LYS A 116 11.98 18.18 0.28
N LEU A 117 13.18 18.23 -0.27
CA LEU A 117 13.47 19.00 -1.49
C LEU A 117 13.22 18.19 -2.77
N SER A 118 12.83 16.93 -2.65
CA SER A 118 12.60 16.07 -3.81
C SER A 118 11.40 16.55 -4.64
N PRO A 119 11.44 16.35 -5.97
CA PRO A 119 10.31 16.66 -6.84
C PRO A 119 9.02 15.95 -6.43
N ALA A 120 9.13 14.71 -5.94
CA ALA A 120 8.01 13.93 -5.44
C ALA A 120 7.40 14.55 -4.18
N HIS A 121 8.22 14.97 -3.20
CA HIS A 121 7.74 15.64 -2.00
C HIS A 121 7.00 16.94 -2.33
N GLN A 122 7.59 17.77 -3.19
CA GLN A 122 6.98 19.02 -3.63
C GLN A 122 5.65 18.77 -4.37
N ALA A 123 5.57 17.69 -5.15
CA ALA A 123 4.35 17.28 -5.82
C ALA A 123 3.27 16.84 -4.81
N ALA A 124 3.60 15.92 -3.90
CA ALA A 124 2.67 15.41 -2.90
C ALA A 124 2.19 16.51 -1.95
N TYR A 125 3.12 17.20 -1.29
CA TYR A 125 2.81 18.23 -0.30
C TYR A 125 2.14 19.45 -0.94
N GLY A 126 2.60 19.88 -2.12
CA GLY A 126 1.96 20.97 -2.87
C GLY A 126 0.52 20.65 -3.25
N ALA A 127 0.23 19.41 -3.67
CA ALA A 127 -1.13 18.97 -3.96
C ALA A 127 -1.99 18.90 -2.69
N HIS A 128 -1.44 18.41 -1.58
CA HIS A 128 -2.13 18.39 -0.30
C HIS A 128 -2.54 19.79 0.18
N LEU A 129 -1.67 20.78 -0.01
CA LEU A 129 -1.93 22.19 0.32
C LEU A 129 -2.88 22.90 -0.68
N GLY A 130 -3.37 22.22 -1.73
CA GLY A 130 -4.18 22.83 -2.77
C GLY A 130 -3.41 23.78 -3.70
N LYS A 131 -2.08 23.75 -3.68
CA LYS A 131 -1.20 24.62 -4.50
C LYS A 131 -0.97 24.07 -5.91
N LYS A 132 -1.30 22.80 -6.17
CA LYS A 132 -1.17 22.17 -7.50
C LYS A 132 -2.50 22.22 -8.24
N LYS A 133 -2.50 22.75 -9.47
CA LYS A 133 -3.69 22.85 -10.32
C LYS A 133 -4.11 21.50 -10.91
N ASN A 134 -3.14 20.65 -11.25
CA ASN A 134 -3.37 19.37 -11.92
C ASN A 134 -3.16 18.22 -10.95
N VAL A 135 -4.22 17.82 -10.25
CA VAL A 135 -4.21 16.65 -9.36
C VAL A 135 -5.20 15.62 -9.88
N SER A 136 -4.69 14.53 -10.46
CA SER A 136 -5.52 13.46 -11.00
C SER A 136 -6.08 12.59 -9.88
N VAL A 137 -7.36 12.23 -9.96
CA VAL A 137 -7.98 11.34 -8.97
C VAL A 137 -7.67 9.89 -9.34
N LEU A 138 -7.29 9.09 -8.34
CA LEU A 138 -7.20 7.63 -8.47
C LEU A 138 -8.53 7.03 -8.03
N HIS A 139 -9.22 6.37 -8.96
CA HIS A 139 -10.53 5.80 -8.66
C HIS A 139 -10.38 4.50 -7.87
N ARG A 140 -11.34 4.25 -6.96
CA ARG A 140 -11.33 3.07 -6.07
C ARG A 140 -11.18 1.78 -6.85
N ASN A 141 -11.92 1.62 -7.95
CA ASN A 141 -11.92 0.42 -8.77
C ASN A 141 -10.54 0.12 -9.39
N GLU A 142 -9.78 1.14 -9.78
CA GLU A 142 -8.39 0.98 -10.28
C GLU A 142 -7.48 0.45 -9.18
N ILE A 143 -7.58 1.04 -7.98
CA ILE A 143 -6.79 0.64 -6.81
C ILE A 143 -7.19 -0.77 -6.36
N GLU A 144 -8.49 -1.06 -6.31
CA GLU A 144 -9.05 -2.33 -5.84
C GLU A 144 -8.59 -3.51 -6.70
N LYS A 145 -8.55 -3.35 -8.03
CA LYS A 145 -7.98 -4.36 -8.94
C LYS A 145 -6.55 -4.72 -8.56
N VAL A 146 -5.71 -3.71 -8.28
CA VAL A 146 -4.30 -3.92 -7.91
C VAL A 146 -4.17 -4.48 -6.50
N VAL A 147 -5.00 -4.04 -5.54
CA VAL A 147 -5.05 -4.62 -4.19
C VAL A 147 -5.36 -6.12 -4.25
N LEU A 148 -6.36 -6.53 -5.02
CA LEU A 148 -6.72 -7.94 -5.19
C LEU A 148 -5.59 -8.74 -5.86
N MET A 149 -4.90 -8.15 -6.84
CA MET A 149 -3.72 -8.76 -7.48
C MET A 149 -2.59 -9.00 -6.48
N ILE A 150 -2.20 -7.99 -5.69
CA ILE A 150 -1.14 -8.10 -4.67
C ILE A 150 -1.50 -9.18 -3.63
N ARG A 151 -2.78 -9.23 -3.21
CA ARG A 151 -3.25 -10.23 -2.24
C ARG A 151 -3.14 -11.67 -2.79
N LYS A 152 -3.53 -11.90 -4.04
CA LYS A 152 -3.38 -13.22 -4.69
C LYS A 152 -1.92 -13.67 -4.77
N GLN A 153 -0.99 -12.76 -5.07
CA GLN A 153 0.45 -13.05 -5.08
C GLN A 153 0.95 -13.45 -3.69
N LYS A 154 0.49 -12.77 -2.64
CA LYS A 154 0.83 -13.07 -1.25
C LYS A 154 0.29 -14.42 -0.78
N ASP A 155 -0.90 -14.82 -1.21
CA ASP A 155 -1.42 -16.16 -0.91
C ASP A 155 -0.54 -17.25 -1.57
N GLY A 156 0.05 -16.96 -2.73
CA GLY A 156 1.12 -17.76 -3.34
C GLY A 156 2.43 -17.78 -2.52
N TRP A 157 2.75 -16.73 -1.76
CA TRP A 157 3.92 -16.73 -0.86
C TRP A 157 3.75 -17.68 0.33
N ARG A 158 2.50 -17.94 0.73
CA ARG A 158 2.19 -18.94 1.77
C ARG A 158 2.36 -20.38 1.27
N THR A 159 2.23 -20.63 -0.03
CA THR A 159 2.37 -21.97 -0.63
C THR A 159 3.76 -22.23 -1.22
N ALA A 160 4.57 -21.19 -1.50
CA ALA A 160 5.86 -21.31 -2.19
C ALA A 160 7.11 -21.15 -1.29
N SER A 161 6.99 -21.27 0.04
CA SER A 161 8.16 -21.32 0.94
C SER A 161 8.26 -22.68 1.64
N PRO A 162 9.30 -23.50 1.39
CA PRO A 162 9.67 -24.57 2.30
C PRO A 162 10.43 -23.92 3.47
N GLY A 163 9.75 -23.74 4.61
CA GLY A 163 10.39 -23.24 5.83
C GLY A 163 9.61 -22.20 6.62
N MET A 164 8.32 -22.44 6.88
CA MET A 164 7.71 -21.92 8.11
C MET A 164 7.21 -23.12 8.91
N ASN A 165 8.06 -23.55 9.84
CA ASN A 165 7.70 -24.52 10.86
C ASN A 165 6.44 -24.07 11.59
N GLN A 166 5.57 -25.06 11.71
CA GLN A 166 4.53 -25.25 12.71
C GLN A 166 4.80 -24.46 13.99
N ASP A 167 4.07 -23.36 14.20
CA ASP A 167 3.73 -22.82 15.51
C ASP A 167 2.53 -21.88 15.37
N SER A 168 1.40 -22.46 14.96
CA SER A 168 0.08 -21.90 15.26
C SER A 168 -1.01 -22.98 15.24
N GLN A 169 -0.69 -24.15 15.80
CA GLN A 169 -1.71 -25.02 16.40
C GLN A 169 -1.70 -24.78 17.91
N ALA A 170 -2.20 -23.62 18.31
CA ALA A 170 -2.56 -23.40 19.70
C ALA A 170 -3.81 -22.50 19.74
N GLN A 171 -4.87 -23.07 20.30
CA GLN A 171 -6.04 -22.39 20.87
C GLN A 171 -7.13 -21.92 19.89
N ASN A 172 -7.82 -22.90 19.31
CA ASN A 172 -9.27 -22.84 19.17
C ASN A 172 -9.86 -24.17 19.64
N GLN A 173 -9.82 -24.42 20.96
CA GLN A 173 -10.70 -25.44 21.54
C GLN A 173 -12.09 -24.86 21.74
N PRO A 174 -13.16 -25.56 21.34
CA PRO A 174 -14.52 -25.14 21.61
C PRO A 174 -14.79 -25.16 23.12
N VAL A 175 -15.29 -24.05 23.66
CA VAL A 175 -15.74 -23.94 25.05
C VAL A 175 -16.82 -25.00 25.29
N LYS A 176 -16.49 -26.05 26.06
CA LYS A 176 -17.47 -27.02 26.55
C LYS A 176 -18.46 -26.30 27.46
N LYS A 177 -19.71 -26.14 27.00
CA LYS A 177 -20.84 -25.70 27.82
C LYS A 177 -20.98 -26.64 29.02
N LYS A 178 -20.67 -26.18 30.23
CA LYS A 178 -21.06 -26.88 31.46
C LYS A 178 -22.56 -26.71 31.67
N TYR A 179 -23.33 -27.75 31.36
CA TYR A 179 -24.70 -27.92 31.85
C TYR A 179 -24.65 -28.14 33.37
N THR A 180 -25.11 -27.18 34.16
CA THR A 180 -25.43 -27.39 35.58
C THR A 180 -26.84 -27.98 35.68
N LYS A 181 -26.91 -29.26 36.07
CA LYS A 181 -28.16 -29.98 36.33
C LYS A 181 -28.65 -29.63 37.75
N LYS A 182 -29.84 -29.02 37.84
CA LYS A 182 -30.62 -28.81 39.06
C LYS A 182 -30.68 -30.10 39.90
N ARG A 183 -30.36 -30.02 41.21
CA ARG A 183 -30.89 -30.95 42.22
C ARG A 183 -31.99 -30.23 42.99
N ARG A 184 -33.23 -30.64 42.74
CA ARG A 184 -34.32 -30.57 43.71
C ARG A 184 -34.02 -31.59 44.82
N LYS A 185 -34.15 -31.19 46.07
CA LYS A 185 -34.61 -32.08 47.15
C LYS A 185 -35.56 -31.30 48.06
N SER A 186 -36.76 -31.84 48.14
CA SER A 186 -37.79 -31.54 49.11
C SER A 186 -37.43 -32.15 50.47
N LYS A 187 -37.66 -31.42 51.54
CA LYS A 187 -38.47 -31.81 52.71
C LYS A 187 -38.75 -30.55 53.52
#